data_AF-A0A519S581-F1
#
_entry.id   AF-A0A519S581-F1
#
_cell.length_a   1.000
_cell.length_b   1.000
_cell.length_c   1.000
_cell.angle_alpha   90.00
_cell.angle_beta   90.00
_cell.angle_gamma   90.00
#
_symmetry.space_group_name_H-M   'P 1'
#
loop_
_entity.id
_entity.type
_entity.pdbx_description
1 polymer ?
#
loop_
_entity_poly.entity_id
_entity_poly.type
_entity_poly.pdbx_seq_one_letter_code
_entity_poly.pdbx_strand_id
1 'polypeptide(L)'
;MKLDVALPIFEWAVVFRNKKYAGISRRISKTKIQDKKLFKQRENSILYDLLIDYPAAGLKRGDVIRWEEISTEDLFATSSFLSRYLKPEERNLVFYHLDTDLLKHFTDEDFRKVIANF
;
A
#
# COMPACT_ATOMS: atom_id res chain seq x y z
N MET A 1 -20.83 0.88 -23.96
CA MET A 1 -19.40 1.02 -23.60
C MET A 1 -19.27 0.55 -22.17
N LYS A 2 -18.35 -0.37 -21.86
CA LYS A 2 -18.12 -0.84 -20.48
C LYS A 2 -17.09 0.06 -19.78
N LEU A 3 -17.25 0.26 -18.49
CA LEU A 3 -16.30 1.02 -17.67
C LEU A 3 -15.22 0.08 -17.11
N ASP A 4 -13.96 0.39 -17.36
CA ASP A 4 -12.84 -0.33 -16.72
C ASP A 4 -12.56 0.26 -15.35
N VAL A 5 -12.72 -0.54 -14.30
CA VAL A 5 -12.41 -0.17 -12.93
C VAL A 5 -11.07 -0.79 -12.53
N ALA A 6 -10.09 0.05 -12.26
CA ALA A 6 -8.75 -0.35 -11.88
C ALA A 6 -8.59 -0.26 -10.34
N LEU A 7 -8.54 -1.40 -9.66
CA LEU A 7 -8.24 -1.45 -8.22
C LEU A 7 -6.72 -1.50 -8.00
N PRO A 8 -6.15 -0.59 -7.18
CA PRO A 8 -4.72 -0.51 -6.99
C PRO A 8 -4.22 -1.56 -6.01
N ILE A 9 -3.08 -2.18 -6.35
CA ILE A 9 -2.29 -2.99 -5.44
C ILE A 9 -0.96 -2.26 -5.21
N PHE A 10 -0.74 -1.82 -3.97
CA PHE A 10 0.44 -1.02 -3.62
C PHE A 10 0.90 -1.25 -2.18
N GLU A 11 2.19 -1.00 -1.99
CA GLU A 11 2.90 -0.91 -0.72
C GLU A 11 4.06 0.07 -0.95
N TRP A 12 4.17 1.12 -0.14
CA TRP A 12 5.30 2.04 -0.24
C TRP A 12 5.57 2.83 1.04
N ALA A 13 6.81 3.32 1.15
CA ALA A 13 7.23 4.24 2.19
C ALA A 13 7.33 5.68 1.65
N VAL A 14 6.43 6.56 2.09
CA VAL A 14 6.51 8.00 1.80
C VAL A 14 7.40 8.68 2.82
N VAL A 15 8.45 9.35 2.38
CA VAL A 15 9.46 9.96 3.25
C VAL A 15 9.19 11.45 3.42
N PHE A 16 9.20 11.91 4.66
CA PHE A 16 9.14 13.31 5.03
C PHE A 16 10.40 13.70 5.78
N ARG A 17 11.12 14.71 5.27
CA ARG A 17 12.31 15.29 5.90
C ARG A 17 12.01 16.73 6.30
N ASN A 18 12.27 17.07 7.56
CA ASN A 18 11.96 18.42 8.08
C ASN A 18 10.52 18.86 7.79
N LYS A 19 9.56 17.93 7.94
CA LYS A 19 8.12 18.13 7.65
C LYS A 19 7.78 18.42 6.18
N LYS A 20 8.70 18.18 5.24
CA LYS A 20 8.48 18.31 3.80
C LYS A 20 8.59 16.96 3.11
N TYR A 21 7.79 16.73 2.07
CA TYR A 21 7.92 15.55 1.22
C TYR A 21 9.33 15.46 0.65
N ALA A 22 9.94 14.27 0.76
CA ALA A 22 11.30 14.00 0.32
C ALA A 22 11.38 12.88 -0.74
N GLY A 23 10.28 12.15 -0.97
CA GLY A 23 10.23 11.08 -1.98
C GLY A 23 9.45 9.86 -1.51
N ILE A 24 9.38 8.86 -2.39
CA ILE A 24 8.94 7.50 -2.08
C ILE A 24 10.17 6.59 -2.06
N SER A 25 10.37 5.86 -0.96
CA SER A 25 11.45 4.88 -0.84
C SER A 25 10.95 3.48 -1.19
N ARG A 26 11.51 2.90 -2.25
CA ARG A 26 11.34 1.47 -2.60
C ARG A 26 12.30 0.54 -1.86
N ARG A 27 13.13 1.08 -0.97
CA ARG A 27 14.18 0.34 -0.25
C ARG A 27 13.78 0.01 1.19
N ILE A 28 12.52 0.25 1.54
CA ILE A 28 11.93 -0.10 2.83
C ILE A 28 10.83 -1.11 2.53
N SER A 29 10.97 -2.32 3.06
CA SER A 29 9.94 -3.36 3.02
C SER A 29 9.07 -3.32 4.28
N LYS A 30 7.92 -4.01 4.25
CA LYS A 30 7.08 -4.26 5.43
C LYS A 30 7.84 -4.80 6.64
N THR A 31 8.73 -5.76 6.42
CA THR A 31 9.57 -6.33 7.48
C THR A 31 10.58 -5.33 8.03
N LYS A 32 11.10 -4.43 7.18
CA LYS A 32 12.09 -3.42 7.56
C LYS A 32 11.46 -2.27 8.33
N ILE A 33 10.27 -1.79 7.96
CA ILE A 33 9.61 -0.69 8.67
C ILE A 33 9.19 -1.09 10.10
N GLN A 34 9.03 -2.38 10.36
CA GLN A 34 8.73 -2.95 11.68
C GLN A 34 9.97 -3.14 12.57
N ASP A 35 11.19 -2.90 12.06
CA ASP A 35 12.43 -3.01 12.82
C ASP A 35 12.52 -1.90 13.88
N LYS A 36 12.21 -2.24 15.13
CA LYS A 36 12.20 -1.31 16.27
C LYS A 36 13.55 -0.69 16.60
N LYS A 37 14.66 -1.23 16.07
CA LYS A 37 15.99 -0.62 16.22
C LYS A 37 16.20 0.54 15.24
N LEU A 38 15.50 0.53 14.11
CA LEU A 38 15.58 1.53 13.06
C LEU A 38 14.43 2.52 13.11
N PHE A 39 13.21 2.04 13.39
CA PHE A 39 11.99 2.81 13.31
C PHE A 39 11.21 2.75 14.61
N LYS A 40 10.65 3.89 15.02
CA LYS A 40 9.65 3.95 16.09
C LYS A 40 8.31 4.32 15.50
N GLN A 41 7.34 3.41 15.56
CA GLN A 41 5.96 3.70 15.19
C GLN A 41 5.37 4.73 16.16
N ARG A 42 4.67 5.72 15.62
CA ARG A 42 3.92 6.68 16.41
C ARG A 42 2.56 6.09 16.76
N GLU A 43 2.42 5.70 18.02
CA GLU A 43 1.15 5.16 18.56
C GLU A 43 0.54 4.12 17.59
N ASN A 44 -0.77 4.19 17.35
CA ASN A 44 -1.49 3.34 16.40
C ASN A 44 -1.63 4.01 15.01
N SER A 45 -0.62 4.75 14.57
CA SER A 45 -0.62 5.40 13.25
C SER A 45 0.28 4.69 12.25
N ILE A 46 0.13 5.05 10.98
CA ILE A 46 0.99 4.61 9.87
C ILE A 46 2.31 5.41 9.77
N LEU A 47 2.64 6.22 10.78
CA LEU A 47 3.84 7.06 10.82
C LEU A 47 4.93 6.44 11.68
N TYR A 48 6.16 6.48 11.17
CA TYR A 48 7.34 5.91 11.79
C TYR A 48 8.47 6.94 11.82
N ASP A 49 9.06 7.16 12.99
CA ASP A 49 10.24 8.01 13.15
C ASP A 49 11.51 7.18 12.93
N LEU A 50 12.40 7.63 12.04
CA LEU A 50 13.70 7.00 11.85
C LEU A 50 14.65 7.38 12.98
N LEU A 51 15.14 6.37 13.69
CA LEU A 51 15.93 6.51 14.92
C LEU A 51 17.43 6.68 14.69
N ILE A 52 17.95 6.26 13.53
CA ILE A 52 19.37 6.37 13.14
C ILE A 52 19.47 6.62 11.63
N ASP A 53 20.60 7.15 11.14
CA ASP A 53 20.81 7.30 9.71
C ASP A 53 20.68 5.94 8.99
N TYR A 54 20.01 5.93 7.85
CA TYR A 54 19.86 4.73 7.03
C TYR A 54 20.24 5.00 5.57
N PRO A 55 21.56 5.13 5.28
CA PRO A 55 22.06 5.50 3.95
C PRO A 55 21.65 4.52 2.84
N ALA A 56 21.47 3.24 3.17
CA ALA A 56 21.02 2.22 2.22
C ALA A 56 19.66 2.58 1.58
N ALA A 57 18.82 3.36 2.26
CA ALA A 57 17.56 3.89 1.75
C ALA A 57 17.59 5.41 1.50
N GLY A 58 18.76 6.06 1.60
CA GLY A 58 18.90 7.52 1.45
C GLY A 58 18.28 8.34 2.58
N LEU A 59 18.01 7.71 3.72
CA LEU A 59 17.30 8.33 4.85
C LEU A 59 18.29 8.83 5.90
N LYS A 60 17.87 9.88 6.60
CA LYS A 60 18.62 10.51 7.69
C LYS A 60 17.80 10.46 8.97
N ARG A 61 18.47 10.31 10.10
CA ARG A 61 17.86 10.32 11.43
C ARG A 61 16.90 11.50 11.56
N GLY A 62 15.71 11.23 12.08
CA GLY A 62 14.64 12.23 12.20
C GLY A 62 13.76 12.38 10.95
N ASP A 63 14.05 11.70 9.85
CA ASP A 63 13.07 11.49 8.79
C ASP A 63 11.84 10.75 9.34
N VAL A 64 10.66 11.11 8.85
CA VAL A 64 9.39 10.46 9.18
C VAL A 64 8.93 9.68 7.96
N ILE A 65 8.63 8.41 8.16
CA ILE A 65 8.15 7.52 7.12
C ILE A 65 6.65 7.29 7.33
N ARG A 66 5.85 7.57 6.32
CA ARG A 66 4.46 7.15 6.26
C ARG A 66 4.37 5.88 5.44
N TRP A 67 4.01 4.79 6.08
CA TRP A 67 3.82 3.49 5.44
C TRP A 67 2.41 3.41 4.89
N GLU A 68 2.25 3.17 3.60
CA GLU A 68 0.94 3.01 2.98
C GLU A 68 0.93 1.68 2.24
N GLU A 69 -0.11 0.89 2.48
CA GLU A 69 -0.34 -0.40 1.83
C GLU A 69 -1.82 -0.59 1.59
N ILE A 70 -2.17 -1.44 0.63
CA ILE A 70 -3.52 -1.96 0.49
C ILE A 70 -3.63 -3.32 1.17
N SER A 71 -4.71 -3.55 1.90
CA SER A 71 -5.07 -4.87 2.41
C SER A 71 -6.08 -5.59 1.52
N THR A 72 -6.22 -6.90 1.72
CA THR A 72 -7.30 -7.71 1.14
C THR A 72 -8.67 -7.19 1.54
N GLU A 73 -8.81 -6.72 2.77
CA GLU A 73 -10.04 -6.16 3.31
C GLU A 73 -10.40 -4.84 2.62
N ASP A 74 -9.41 -3.99 2.33
CA ASP A 74 -9.62 -2.74 1.60
C ASP A 74 -10.09 -3.00 0.17
N LEU A 75 -9.47 -3.97 -0.52
CA LEU A 75 -9.88 -4.38 -1.87
C LEU A 75 -11.32 -4.91 -1.88
N PHE A 76 -11.66 -5.77 -0.92
CA PHE A 76 -13.00 -6.32 -0.78
C PHE A 76 -14.05 -5.25 -0.43
N ALA A 77 -13.74 -4.35 0.50
CA ALA A 77 -14.62 -3.27 0.88
C ALA A 77 -14.85 -2.31 -0.30
N THR A 78 -13.80 -2.03 -1.07
CA THR A 78 -13.88 -1.18 -2.27
C THR A 78 -14.73 -1.85 -3.36
N SER A 79 -14.53 -3.15 -3.62
CA SER A 79 -15.33 -3.85 -4.63
C SER A 79 -16.81 -3.94 -4.24
N SER A 80 -17.09 -4.28 -2.98
CA SER A 80 -18.45 -4.32 -2.42
C SER A 80 -19.13 -2.95 -2.43
N PHE A 81 -18.37 -1.87 -2.18
CA PHE A 81 -18.90 -0.51 -2.27
C PHE A 81 -19.36 -0.20 -3.69
N LEU A 82 -18.51 -0.49 -4.68
CA LEU A 82 -18.71 -0.16 -6.09
C LEU A 82 -19.77 -1.05 -6.78
N SER A 83 -19.95 -2.30 -6.36
CA SER A 83 -20.97 -3.20 -6.93
C SER A 83 -22.41 -2.73 -6.73
N ARG A 84 -22.64 -1.84 -5.76
CA ARG A 84 -23.94 -1.20 -5.56
C ARG A 84 -24.29 -0.16 -6.63
N TYR A 85 -23.30 0.31 -7.40
CA TYR A 85 -23.45 1.40 -8.36
C TYR A 85 -23.14 1.01 -9.79
N LEU A 86 -22.36 -0.05 -10.01
CA LEU A 86 -21.95 -0.50 -11.34
C LEU A 86 -22.37 -1.96 -11.50
N LYS A 87 -23.24 -2.25 -12.46
CA LYS A 87 -23.69 -3.62 -12.69
C LYS A 87 -22.59 -4.45 -13.35
N PRO A 88 -22.53 -5.78 -13.13
CA PRO A 88 -21.50 -6.64 -13.73
C PRO A 88 -21.40 -6.52 -15.26
N GLU A 89 -22.52 -6.36 -15.96
CA GLU A 89 -22.55 -6.23 -17.42
C GLU A 89 -22.02 -4.89 -17.95
N GLU A 90 -21.92 -3.86 -17.10
CA GLU A 90 -21.52 -2.50 -17.45
C GLU A 90 -20.03 -2.22 -17.19
N ARG A 91 -19.28 -3.18 -16.65
CA ARG A 91 -17.91 -2.96 -16.20
C ARG A 91 -16.94 -4.11 -16.48
N ASN A 92 -15.66 -3.80 -16.39
CA ASN A 92 -14.58 -4.76 -16.21
C ASN A 92 -13.79 -4.40 -14.95
N LEU A 93 -13.18 -5.40 -14.32
CA LEU A 93 -12.29 -5.23 -13.18
C LEU A 93 -10.86 -5.53 -13.59
N VAL A 94 -9.95 -4.60 -13.29
CA VAL A 94 -8.51 -4.78 -13.48
C VAL A 94 -7.83 -4.53 -12.15
N PHE A 95 -6.88 -5.39 -11.82
CA PHE A 95 -5.92 -5.13 -10.74
C PHE A 95 -4.64 -4.59 -11.36
N TYR A 96 -4.09 -3.53 -10.79
CA TYR A 96 -2.84 -2.96 -11.27
C TYR A 96 -1.86 -2.73 -10.13
N HIS A 97 -0.57 -2.94 -10.41
CA HIS A 97 0.50 -2.73 -9.46
C HIS A 97 1.73 -2.16 -10.19
N LEU A 98 2.63 -1.55 -9.43
CA LEU A 98 3.91 -1.02 -9.94
C LEU A 98 5.12 -1.84 -9.45
N ASP A 99 4.88 -2.91 -8.68
CA ASP A 99 5.92 -3.79 -8.13
C ASP A 99 5.48 -5.25 -8.23
N THR A 100 6.26 -6.10 -8.92
CA THR A 100 5.93 -7.52 -9.15
C THR A 100 5.97 -8.37 -7.88
N ASP A 101 6.68 -7.93 -6.84
CA ASP A 101 6.76 -8.69 -5.60
C ASP A 101 5.49 -8.54 -4.74
N LEU A 102 4.68 -7.49 -4.97
CA LEU A 102 3.41 -7.26 -4.28
C LEU A 102 2.43 -8.44 -4.42
N LEU A 103 2.40 -9.08 -5.59
CA LEU A 103 1.48 -10.19 -5.84
C LEU A 103 1.73 -11.38 -4.91
N LYS A 104 2.92 -11.52 -4.33
CA LYS A 104 3.24 -12.59 -3.37
C LYS A 104 2.51 -12.43 -2.04
N HIS A 105 1.96 -11.24 -1.77
CA HIS A 105 1.18 -10.96 -0.57
C HIS A 105 -0.32 -11.29 -0.72
N PHE A 106 -0.76 -11.67 -1.92
CA PHE A 106 -2.15 -11.98 -2.22
C PHE A 106 -2.27 -13.41 -2.77
N THR A 107 -3.24 -14.16 -2.27
CA THR A 107 -3.57 -15.49 -2.80
C THR A 107 -4.53 -15.39 -3.98
N ASP A 108 -4.60 -16.46 -4.80
CA ASP A 108 -5.61 -16.56 -5.86
C ASP A 108 -7.04 -16.48 -5.27
N GLU A 109 -7.24 -16.99 -4.06
CA GLU A 109 -8.53 -16.93 -3.36
C GLU A 109 -8.92 -15.48 -3.01
N ASP A 110 -7.96 -14.65 -2.63
CA ASP A 110 -8.22 -13.24 -2.31
C ASP A 110 -8.76 -12.50 -3.54
N PHE A 111 -8.12 -12.69 -4.71
CA PHE A 111 -8.59 -12.09 -5.95
C PHE A 111 -9.98 -12.60 -6.34
N ARG A 112 -10.24 -13.90 -6.22
CA ARG A 112 -11.56 -14.48 -6.51
C ARG A 112 -12.65 -13.90 -5.63
N LYS A 113 -12.39 -13.69 -4.34
CA LYS A 113 -13.36 -13.06 -3.42
C LYS A 113 -13.69 -11.64 -3.85
N VAL A 114 -12.69 -10.85 -4.24
CA VAL A 114 -12.90 -9.49 -4.73
C VAL A 114 -13.71 -9.50 -6.03
N ILE A 115 -13.36 -10.36 -6.99
CA ILE A 115 -14.07 -10.49 -8.27
C ILE A 115 -15.52 -10.95 -8.06
N ALA A 116 -15.77 -11.94 -7.20
CA ALA A 116 -17.10 -12.49 -6.98
C ALA A 116 -18.08 -11.49 -6.32
N ASN A 117 -17.56 -10.51 -5.59
CA ASN A 117 -18.37 -9.44 -4.96
C ASN A 117 -18.47 -8.17 -5.81
N PHE A 118 -17.74 -8.14 -6.92
CA PHE A 118 -17.76 -7.06 -7.90
C PHE A 118 -18.68 -7.42 -9.06
#